data_AF-A0A938G9J8-F1
#
_entry.id   AF-A0A938G9J8-F1
#
_cell.length_a   1.000
_cell.length_b   1.000
_cell.length_c   1.000
_cell.angle_alpha   90.00
_cell.angle_beta   90.00
_cell.angle_gamma   90.00
#
_symmetry.space_group_name_H-M   'P 1'
#
loop_
_entity.id
_entity.type
_entity.pdbx_description
1 polymer ?
#
loop_
_entity_poly.entity_id
_entity_poly.type
_entity_poly.pdbx_seq_one_letter_code
_entity_poly.pdbx_strand_id
1 'polypeptide(L)'
;MTTEIICLSFVIILMAGTGLSLEIPVVVLTLVRLGVIPHAWLAKGRRYFLFANVALCAFITPDTLSTFFMVIPVQILMEICIVISRRWEKARLAEEQDRNHGLLLLFGAVLGQIVEALATRDFGRQRTKA
;
A
#
# COMPACT_ATOMS: atom_id res chain seq x y z
N MET A 1 23.18 -15.38 -40.43
CA MET A 1 22.59 -16.48 -39.64
C MET A 1 22.85 -16.28 -38.14
N THR A 2 24.05 -15.91 -37.71
CA THR A 2 24.37 -15.65 -36.29
C THR A 2 23.81 -14.32 -35.74
N THR A 3 23.74 -13.26 -36.55
CA THR A 3 23.20 -11.95 -36.13
C THR A 3 21.69 -11.98 -35.82
N GLU A 4 20.89 -12.69 -36.62
CA GLU A 4 19.44 -12.85 -36.37
C GLU A 4 19.16 -13.58 -35.04
N ILE A 5 19.98 -14.58 -34.71
CA ILE A 5 19.86 -15.35 -33.46
C ILE A 5 20.23 -14.48 -32.26
N ILE A 6 21.25 -13.62 -32.39
CA ILE A 6 21.65 -12.67 -31.33
C ILE A 6 20.52 -11.69 -31.00
N CYS A 7 19.84 -11.14 -32.01
CA CYS A 7 18.71 -10.24 -31.80
C CYS A 7 17.54 -10.92 -31.06
N LEU A 8 17.21 -12.17 -31.43
CA LEU A 8 16.14 -12.93 -30.78
C LEU A 8 16.49 -13.26 -29.33
N SER A 9 17.70 -13.78 -29.07
CA SER A 9 18.14 -14.08 -27.69
C SER A 9 18.16 -12.83 -26.81
N PHE A 10 18.57 -11.69 -27.37
CA PHE A 10 18.54 -10.41 -26.67
C PHE A 10 17.12 -10.00 -26.26
N VAL A 11 16.17 -10.02 -27.21
CA VAL A 11 14.78 -9.63 -26.93
C VAL A 11 14.12 -10.58 -25.94
N ILE A 12 14.39 -11.89 -26.02
CA ILE A 12 13.86 -12.89 -25.10
C ILE A 12 14.34 -12.61 -23.66
N ILE A 13 15.64 -12.36 -23.48
CA ILE A 13 16.22 -12.05 -22.16
C ILE A 13 15.65 -10.73 -21.62
N LEU A 14 15.50 -9.71 -22.49
CA LEU A 14 14.91 -8.42 -22.12
C LEU A 14 13.47 -8.61 -21.63
N MET A 15 12.62 -9.29 -22.39
CA MET A 15 11.22 -9.54 -22.01
C MET A 15 11.12 -10.38 -20.73
N ALA A 16 11.88 -11.46 -20.63
CA ALA A 16 11.85 -12.36 -19.48
C ALA A 16 12.33 -11.66 -18.20
N GLY A 17 13.47 -10.97 -18.26
CA GLY A 17 14.02 -10.29 -17.10
C GLY A 17 13.19 -9.07 -16.68
N THR A 18 12.62 -8.31 -17.64
CA THR A 18 11.72 -7.18 -17.32
C THR A 18 10.44 -7.71 -16.71
N GLY A 19 9.83 -8.75 -17.29
CA GLY A 19 8.62 -9.37 -16.77
C GLY A 19 8.79 -9.87 -15.33
N LEU A 20 9.89 -10.56 -15.05
CA LEU A 20 10.19 -11.05 -13.70
C LEU A 20 10.45 -9.91 -12.72
N SER A 21 11.18 -8.87 -13.15
CA SER A 21 11.45 -7.68 -12.31
C SER A 21 10.19 -6.87 -12.01
N LEU A 22 9.16 -6.91 -12.87
CA LEU A 22 7.87 -6.25 -12.66
C LEU A 22 6.99 -6.95 -11.61
N GLU A 23 7.23 -8.22 -11.31
CA GLU A 23 6.48 -8.96 -10.28
C GLU A 23 6.77 -8.39 -8.88
N ILE A 24 8.04 -8.09 -8.59
CA ILE A 24 8.49 -7.55 -7.29
C ILE A 24 7.74 -6.26 -6.89
N PRO A 25 7.67 -5.18 -7.69
CA PRO A 25 6.94 -3.98 -7.32
C PRO A 25 5.43 -4.20 -7.17
N VAL A 26 4.84 -5.10 -7.97
CA VAL A 26 3.41 -5.44 -7.86
C VAL A 26 3.12 -6.21 -6.57
N VAL A 27 3.97 -7.16 -6.19
CA VAL A 27 3.86 -7.90 -4.92
C VAL A 27 4.00 -6.96 -3.74
N VAL A 28 4.99 -6.05 -3.78
CA VAL A 28 5.19 -5.04 -2.74
C VAL A 28 3.99 -4.10 -2.61
N LEU A 29 3.43 -3.62 -3.73
CA LEU A 29 2.20 -2.81 -3.72
C LEU A 29 1.03 -3.57 -3.10
N THR A 30 0.92 -4.86 -3.38
CA THR A 30 -0.12 -5.74 -2.82
C THR A 30 0.05 -5.92 -1.31
N LEU A 31 1.28 -6.11 -0.82
CA LEU A 31 1.59 -6.17 0.61
C LEU A 31 1.24 -4.88 1.35
N VAL A 32 1.46 -3.73 0.71
CA VAL A 32 1.05 -2.43 1.26
C VAL A 32 -0.47 -2.29 1.29
N ARG A 33 -1.18 -2.78 0.26
CA ARG A 33 -2.65 -2.81 0.24
C ARG A 33 -3.23 -3.67 1.37
N LEU A 34 -2.56 -4.80 1.69
CA LEU A 34 -2.93 -5.68 2.80
C LEU A 34 -2.64 -5.05 4.18
N GLY A 35 -1.92 -3.93 4.24
CA GLY A 35 -1.58 -3.25 5.49
C GLY A 35 -0.42 -3.89 6.26
N VAL A 36 0.32 -4.83 5.64
CA VAL A 36 1.47 -5.49 6.27
C VAL A 36 2.70 -4.57 6.33
N ILE A 37 2.87 -3.71 5.32
CA ILE A 37 3.98 -2.76 5.22
C ILE A 37 3.44 -1.31 5.20
N PRO A 38 3.89 -0.43 6.11
CA PRO A 38 3.50 0.97 6.10
C PRO A 38 4.11 1.71 4.90
N HIS A 39 3.36 2.65 4.31
CA HIS A 39 3.82 3.44 3.15
C HIS A 39 5.15 4.17 3.41
N ALA A 40 5.35 4.67 4.64
CA ALA A 40 6.57 5.34 5.05
C ALA A 40 7.84 4.49 4.86
N TRP A 41 7.74 3.15 4.98
CA TRP A 41 8.85 2.24 4.70
C TRP A 41 9.18 2.18 3.22
N LEU A 42 8.17 2.18 2.35
CA LEU A 42 8.35 2.23 0.90
C LEU A 42 9.02 3.53 0.45
N ALA A 43 8.58 4.66 1.00
CA ALA A 43 9.14 5.97 0.71
C ALA A 43 10.60 6.10 1.16
N LYS A 44 10.96 5.52 2.31
CA LYS A 44 12.34 5.52 2.83
C LYS A 44 13.25 4.54 2.08
N GLY A 45 12.68 3.47 1.54
CA GLY A 45 13.36 2.43 0.76
C GLY A 45 13.55 2.72 -0.73
N ARG A 46 13.14 3.89 -1.25
CA ARG A 46 13.20 4.22 -2.69
C ARG A 46 14.56 3.97 -3.33
N ARG A 47 15.63 4.39 -2.64
CA ARG A 47 17.00 4.17 -3.08
C ARG A 47 17.37 2.68 -3.10
N TYR A 48 16.86 1.89 -2.15
CA TYR A 48 17.13 0.46 -2.06
C TYR A 48 16.50 -0.32 -3.21
N PHE A 49 15.26 0.01 -3.58
CA PHE A 49 14.58 -0.57 -4.75
C PHE A 49 15.27 -0.19 -6.06
N LEU A 50 15.70 1.06 -6.21
CA LEU A 50 16.48 1.49 -7.38
C LEU A 50 17.78 0.67 -7.51
N PHE A 51 18.56 0.56 -6.43
CA PHE A 51 19.80 -0.23 -6.44
C PHE A 51 19.53 -1.72 -6.67
N ALA A 52 18.48 -2.29 -6.08
CA ALA A 52 18.12 -3.70 -6.28
C ALA A 52 17.75 -4.00 -7.74
N ASN A 53 16.93 -3.14 -8.36
CA ASN A 53 16.53 -3.31 -9.76
C ASN A 53 17.72 -3.15 -10.72
N VAL A 54 18.57 -2.16 -10.48
CA VAL A 54 19.79 -1.96 -11.28
C VAL A 54 20.75 -3.13 -11.12
N ALA A 55 20.96 -3.62 -9.89
CA ALA A 55 21.80 -4.78 -9.63
C ALA A 55 21.27 -6.05 -10.30
N LEU A 56 19.96 -6.29 -10.25
CA LEU A 56 19.31 -7.43 -10.88
C LEU A 56 19.47 -7.38 -12.41
N CYS A 57 19.26 -6.21 -13.01
CA CYS A 57 19.40 -6.03 -14.46
C CYS A 57 20.87 -6.09 -14.91
N ALA A 58 21.80 -5.56 -14.13
CA ALA A 58 23.24 -5.63 -14.40
C ALA A 58 23.79 -7.06 -14.29
N PHE A 59 23.16 -7.92 -13.48
CA PHE A 59 23.50 -9.34 -13.41
C PHE A 59 23.05 -10.12 -14.65
N ILE A 60 21.92 -9.74 -15.25
CA ILE A 60 21.35 -10.40 -16.42
C ILE A 60 22.03 -9.95 -17.72
N THR A 61 22.30 -8.66 -17.85
CA THR A 61 22.79 -8.07 -19.11
C THR A 61 24.08 -7.29 -18.85
N PRO A 62 25.22 -7.68 -19.44
CA PRO A 62 26.49 -6.98 -19.25
C PRO A 62 26.54 -5.61 -19.97
N ASP A 63 25.62 -5.35 -20.91
CA ASP A 63 25.63 -4.15 -21.75
C ASP A 63 24.86 -2.99 -21.09
N THR A 64 25.57 -1.91 -20.78
CA THR A 64 25.01 -0.76 -20.04
C THR A 64 23.78 -0.14 -20.72
N LEU A 65 23.80 0.01 -22.06
CA LEU A 65 22.70 0.61 -22.81
C LEU A 65 21.41 -0.21 -22.66
N SER A 66 21.53 -1.53 -22.82
CA SER A 66 20.43 -2.48 -22.71
C SER A 66 19.89 -2.57 -21.27
N THR A 67 20.77 -2.50 -20.27
CA THR A 67 20.37 -2.42 -18.86
C THR A 67 19.51 -1.19 -18.60
N PHE A 68 19.83 -0.03 -19.17
CA PHE A 68 19.00 1.18 -19.02
C PHE A 68 17.61 0.99 -19.61
N PHE A 69 17.49 0.44 -20.82
CA PHE A 69 16.19 0.16 -21.44
C PHE A 69 15.31 -0.77 -20.60
N MET A 70 15.93 -1.69 -19.85
CA MET A 70 15.26 -2.63 -18.96
C MET A 70 14.86 -2.00 -17.61
N VAL A 71 15.74 -1.19 -17.02
CA VAL A 71 15.53 -0.56 -15.71
C VAL A 71 14.48 0.55 -15.78
N ILE A 72 14.48 1.35 -16.85
CA ILE A 72 13.55 2.49 -17.02
C ILE A 72 12.07 2.09 -16.79
N PRO A 73 11.51 1.09 -17.49
CA PRO A 73 10.11 0.72 -17.31
C PRO A 73 9.80 0.18 -15.90
N VAL A 74 10.72 -0.60 -15.32
CA VAL A 74 10.57 -1.11 -13.94
C VAL A 74 10.58 0.02 -12.92
N GLN A 75 11.46 1.01 -13.10
CA GLN A 75 11.58 2.15 -12.22
C GLN A 75 10.34 3.06 -12.28
N ILE A 76 9.80 3.28 -13.48
CA ILE A 76 8.53 4.03 -13.67
C ILE A 76 7.40 3.32 -12.93
N LEU A 77 7.31 1.99 -13.01
CA LEU A 77 6.27 1.25 -12.31
C LEU A 77 6.41 1.38 -10.79
N MET A 78 7.63 1.28 -10.26
CA MET A 78 7.89 1.48 -8.82
C MET A 78 7.43 2.86 -8.34
N GLU A 79 7.69 3.90 -9.13
CA GLU A 79 7.27 5.27 -8.84
C GLU A 79 5.73 5.36 -8.75
N ILE A 80 5.03 4.72 -9.69
CA ILE A 80 3.56 4.64 -9.70
C ILE A 80 3.04 3.89 -8.47
N CYS A 81 3.64 2.76 -8.08
CA CYS A 81 3.27 2.00 -6.89
C CYS A 81 3.35 2.87 -5.62
N ILE A 82 4.40 3.66 -5.47
CA ILE A 82 4.56 4.57 -4.32
C ILE A 82 3.47 5.64 -4.32
N VAL A 83 3.15 6.22 -5.48
CA VAL A 83 2.11 7.25 -5.60
C VAL A 83 0.73 6.68 -5.25
N ILE A 84 0.41 5.48 -5.74
CA ILE A 84 -0.86 4.79 -5.44
C ILE A 84 -0.95 4.46 -3.95
N SER A 85 0.12 3.90 -3.38
CA SER A 85 0.21 3.58 -1.96
C SER A 85 -0.05 4.81 -1.07
N ARG A 86 0.49 5.98 -1.45
CA ARG A 86 0.25 7.24 -0.73
C ARG A 86 -1.21 7.67 -0.76
N ARG A 87 -1.92 7.44 -1.88
CA ARG A 87 -3.35 7.75 -2.00
C ARG A 87 -4.19 6.83 -1.11
N TRP A 88 -3.86 5.54 -1.04
CA TRP A 88 -4.56 4.59 -0.17
C TRP A 88 -4.36 4.86 1.32
N GLU A 89 -3.15 5.23 1.74
CA GLU A 89 -2.89 5.60 3.14
C GLU A 89 -3.73 6.81 3.57
N LYS A 90 -3.82 7.85 2.71
CA LYS A 90 -4.69 9.00 2.96
C LYS A 90 -6.17 8.64 3.03
N ALA A 91 -6.64 7.74 2.16
CA ALA A 91 -8.02 7.28 2.18
C ALA A 91 -8.37 6.51 3.47
N ARG A 92 -7.47 5.63 3.95
CA ARG A 92 -7.63 4.91 5.22
C ARG A 92 -7.71 5.85 6.43
N LEU A 93 -6.85 6.87 6.48
CA LEU A 93 -6.87 7.86 7.56
C LEU A 93 -8.17 8.66 7.59
N ALA A 94 -8.77 8.94 6.43
CA ALA A 94 -10.07 9.61 6.36
C ALA A 94 -11.21 8.72 6.90
N GLU A 95 -11.19 7.41 6.61
CA GLU A 95 -12.21 6.46 7.09
C GLU A 95 -12.09 6.13 8.59
N GLU A 96 -10.88 6.07 9.15
CA GLU A 96 -10.70 5.92 10.60
C GLU A 96 -11.23 7.10 11.38
N GLN A 97 -11.11 8.31 10.82
CA GLN A 97 -11.61 9.52 11.44
C GLN A 97 -13.14 9.53 11.50
N ASP A 98 -13.82 9.03 10.47
CA ASP A 98 -15.29 8.95 10.43
C ASP A 98 -15.84 7.83 11.34
N ARG A 99 -15.14 6.69 11.40
CA ARG A 99 -15.50 5.56 12.28
C ARG A 99 -15.39 5.93 13.76
N ASN A 100 -14.41 6.73 14.15
CA ASN A 100 -14.26 7.18 15.54
C ASN A 100 -15.34 8.20 15.94
N HIS A 101 -15.82 9.04 15.01
CA HIS A 101 -16.98 9.90 15.24
C HIS A 101 -18.29 9.09 15.34
N GLY A 102 -18.47 8.05 14.52
CA GLY A 102 -19.59 7.12 14.65
C GLY A 102 -19.59 6.36 15.98
N LEU A 103 -18.42 5.92 16.47
CA LEU A 103 -18.29 5.28 17.76
C LEU A 103 -18.57 6.24 18.92
N LEU A 104 -18.12 7.50 18.84
CA LEU A 104 -18.46 8.55 19.82
C LEU A 104 -19.96 8.89 19.82
N LEU A 105 -20.62 8.90 18.66
CA LEU A 105 -22.07 9.09 18.58
C LEU A 105 -22.84 7.89 19.14
N LEU A 106 -22.39 6.65 18.91
CA LEU A 106 -23.00 5.46 19.51
C LEU A 106 -22.75 5.40 21.03
N PHE A 107 -21.53 5.66 21.50
CA PHE A 107 -21.23 5.75 22.94
C PHE A 107 -22.01 6.89 23.61
N GLY A 108 -22.12 8.06 22.96
CA GLY A 108 -22.92 9.19 23.43
C GLY A 108 -24.42 8.89 23.46
N ALA A 109 -24.97 8.23 22.44
CA ALA A 109 -26.37 7.82 22.39
C ALA A 109 -26.69 6.74 23.43
N VAL A 110 -25.80 5.76 23.62
CA VAL A 110 -25.95 4.70 24.64
C VAL A 110 -25.83 5.27 26.05
N LEU A 111 -24.88 6.17 26.31
CA LEU A 111 -24.80 6.89 27.59
C LEU A 111 -26.04 7.75 27.83
N GLY A 112 -26.56 8.43 26.80
CA GLY A 112 -27.82 9.16 26.87
C GLY A 112 -29.02 8.28 27.24
N GLN A 113 -29.16 7.10 26.60
CA GLN A 113 -30.19 6.12 26.94
C GLN A 113 -30.08 5.62 28.39
N ILE A 114 -28.86 5.36 28.87
CA ILE A 114 -28.62 4.91 30.24
C ILE A 114 -28.96 6.01 31.26
N VAL A 115 -28.55 7.26 30.99
CA VAL A 115 -28.85 8.42 31.85
C VAL A 115 -30.34 8.70 31.87
N GLU A 116 -31.03 8.66 30.73
CA GLU A 116 -32.47 8.90 30.65
C GLU A 116 -33.27 7.79 31.34
N ALA A 117 -32.86 6.52 31.16
CA ALA A 117 -33.43 5.38 31.87
C ALA A 117 -33.17 5.43 33.40
N LEU A 118 -32.04 5.98 33.84
CA LEU A 118 -31.79 6.23 35.26
C LEU A 118 -32.61 7.40 35.79
N ALA A 119 -32.78 8.47 35.01
CA ALA A 119 -33.60 9.63 35.39
C ALA A 119 -35.08 9.26 35.56
N THR A 120 -35.61 8.35 34.74
CA THR A 120 -36.97 7.83 34.90
C THR A 120 -37.11 6.85 36.05
N ARG A 121 -36.05 6.08 36.38
CA ARG A 121 -36.10 5.12 37.50
C ARG A 121 -36.00 5.76 38.88
N ASP A 122 -35.31 6.89 39.02
CA ASP A 122 -35.15 7.55 40.32
C ASP A 122 -36.47 8.19 40.82
N PHE A 123 -37.36 8.57 39.91
CA PHE A 123 -38.66 9.17 40.23
C PHE A 123 -39.68 8.19 40.83
N GLY A 124 -39.56 6.89 40.53
CA GLY A 124 -40.45 5.84 41.04
C GLY A 124 -40.19 5.43 42.49
N ARG A 125 -39.02 5.77 43.05
CA ARG A 125 -38.60 5.32 44.39
C ARG A 125 -38.91 6.32 45.51
N GLN A 126 -39.11 7.59 45.17
CA GLN A 126 -39.46 8.65 46.11
C GLN A 126 -40.93 8.59 46.57
N ARG A 127 -41.84 7.99 45.78
CA ARG A 127 -43.28 7.96 46.07
C ARG A 127 -43.76 6.82 46.98
N THR A 128 -42.93 5.81 47.24
CA THR A 128 -43.28 4.66 48.11
C THR A 128 -42.81 4.84 49.55
N LYS A 129 -42.16 5.97 49.88
CA LYS A 129 -41.70 6.30 51.24
C LYS A 129 -42.49 7.42 51.93
N ALA A 130 -43.57 7.91 51.32
CA ALA A 130 -44.48 8.90 51.91
C ALA A 130 -45.78 8.23 52.37
#